data_AF-A0ABC8KSP9-F1
#
_entry.id   AF-A0ABC8KSP9-F1
#
_cell.length_a   1.000
_cell.length_b   1.000
_cell.length_c   1.000
_cell.angle_alpha   90.00
_cell.angle_beta   90.00
_cell.angle_gamma   90.00
#
_symmetry.space_group_name_H-M   'P 1'
#
loop_
_entity.id
_entity.type
_entity.pdbx_description
1 polymer ?
#
loop_
_entity_poly.entity_id
_entity_poly.type
_entity_poly.pdbx_seq_one_letter_code
_entity_poly.pdbx_strand_id
1 'polypeptide(L)' 'MVKCKKIKQHGRRERKEKQKFRETCMRRNLTILRRIIPGCEEVEEEEALILKSIQHLMLLKSKVTLLRKLADVCGV' A
#
# COMPACT_ATOMS: atom_id res chain seq x y z
N MET A 1 28.22 -19.79 42.69
CA MET A 1 27.27 -18.72 42.27
C MET A 1 26.94 -18.92 40.79
N VAL A 2 25.72 -19.35 40.47
CA VAL A 2 25.31 -19.58 39.08
C VAL A 2 24.96 -18.22 38.45
N LYS A 3 25.76 -17.76 37.48
CA LYS A 3 25.44 -16.56 36.69
C LYS A 3 24.30 -16.90 35.74
N CYS A 4 23.07 -16.57 36.13
CA CYS A 4 21.92 -16.63 35.23
C CYS A 4 22.16 -15.67 34.04
N LYS A 5 22.34 -16.23 32.83
CA LYS A 5 22.38 -15.46 31.58
C LYS A 5 21.04 -14.74 31.40
N LYS A 6 21.06 -13.41 31.53
CA LYS A 6 19.94 -12.52 31.16
C LYS A 6 19.73 -12.62 29.64
N ILE A 7 18.83 -13.49 29.19
CA ILE A 7 18.47 -13.61 27.77
C ILE A 7 17.85 -12.29 27.34
N LYS A 8 18.46 -11.65 26.33
CA LYS A 8 18.10 -10.37 25.72
C LYS A 8 16.62 -10.38 25.26
N GLN A 9 15.72 -9.86 26.09
CA GLN A 9 14.31 -9.66 25.70
C GLN A 9 14.09 -8.49 24.72
N HIS A 10 15.12 -7.67 24.47
CA HIS A 10 15.03 -6.49 23.59
C HIS A 10 14.63 -6.83 22.16
N GLY A 11 15.25 -7.84 21.54
CA GLY A 11 14.98 -8.20 20.14
C GLY A 11 13.58 -8.77 19.89
N ARG A 12 12.95 -9.41 20.88
CA ARG A 12 11.57 -9.92 20.75
C ARG A 12 10.54 -8.79 20.86
N ARG A 13 10.84 -7.76 21.65
CA ARG A 13 9.98 -6.57 21.82
C ARG A 13 10.03 -5.67 20.58
N GLU A 14 11.22 -5.42 20.04
CA GLU A 14 11.42 -4.67 18.80
C GLU A 14 10.76 -5.34 17.58
N ARG A 15 10.80 -6.68 17.48
CA ARG A 15 10.09 -7.41 16.41
C ARG A 15 8.57 -7.22 16.50
N LYS A 16 8.00 -7.28 17.70
CA LYS A 16 6.57 -7.03 17.93
C LYS A 16 6.18 -5.59 17.61
N GLU A 17 7.01 -4.62 17.97
CA GLU A 17 6.77 -3.20 17.65
C GLU A 17 6.85 -2.94 16.14
N LYS A 18 7.85 -3.51 15.45
CA LYS A 18 7.94 -3.45 13.98
C LYS A 18 6.74 -4.09 13.30
N GLN A 19 6.23 -5.21 13.83
CA GLN A 19 5.03 -5.86 13.31
C GLN A 19 3.79 -4.96 13.47
N LYS A 20 3.56 -4.41 14.67
CA LYS A 20 2.45 -3.46 14.91
C LYS A 20 2.53 -2.22 14.04
N PHE A 21 3.74 -1.71 13.79
CA PHE A 21 3.95 -0.59 12.87
C PHE A 21 3.57 -0.96 11.43
N ARG A 22 3.93 -2.16 10.97
CA ARG A 22 3.54 -2.64 9.63
C ARG A 22 2.03 -2.79 9.50
N GLU A 23 1.37 -3.37 10.49
CA GLU A 23 -0.09 -3.52 10.52
C GLU A 23 -0.81 -2.15 10.50
N THR A 24 -0.33 -1.18 11.29
CA THR A 24 -0.91 0.18 11.30
C THR A 24 -0.64 0.94 10.01
N CYS A 25 0.54 0.79 9.42
CA CYS A 25 0.88 1.35 8.10
C CYS A 25 -0.02 0.74 7.01
N MET A 26 -0.21 -0.58 7.02
CA MET A 26 -1.04 -1.29 6.05
C MET A 26 -2.50 -0.81 6.11
N ARG A 27 -3.10 -0.73 7.31
CA ARG A 27 -4.46 -0.19 7.48
C ARG A 27 -4.59 1.24 6.98
N ARG A 28 -3.62 2.10 7.26
CA ARG A 28 -3.60 3.49 6.76
C ARG A 28 -3.57 3.52 5.23
N ASN A 29 -2.72 2.70 4.62
CA ASN A 29 -2.58 2.62 3.17
C ASN A 29 -3.88 2.13 2.51
N LEU A 30 -4.53 1.12 3.07
CA LEU A 30 -5.83 0.64 2.58
C LEU A 30 -6.91 1.72 2.68
N THR A 31 -6.96 2.46 3.79
CA THR A 31 -7.87 3.62 3.91
C THR A 31 -7.60 4.70 2.87
N ILE A 32 -6.33 4.96 2.56
CA ILE A 32 -5.96 5.91 1.49
C ILE A 32 -6.42 5.36 0.13
N LEU A 33 -6.18 4.08 -0.17
CA LEU A 33 -6.60 3.47 -1.43
C LEU A 33 -8.11 3.60 -1.66
N ARG A 34 -8.94 3.33 -0.65
CA ARG A 34 -10.41 3.50 -0.74
C ARG A 34 -10.83 4.93 -1.09
N ARG A 35 -10.07 5.93 -0.64
CA ARG A 35 -10.38 7.34 -0.87
C ARG A 35 -9.93 7.83 -2.25
N ILE A 36 -8.82 7.30 -2.77
CA ILE A 36 -8.24 7.80 -4.02
C ILE A 36 -8.74 7.04 -5.25
N ILE A 37 -9.12 5.76 -5.10
CA ILE A 37 -9.60 4.95 -6.21
C ILE A 37 -11.12 5.13 -6.32
N PRO A 38 -11.62 5.70 -7.43
CA PRO A 38 -13.06 5.94 -7.60
C PRO A 38 -13.86 4.62 -7.52
N GLY A 39 -14.96 4.63 -6.77
CA GLY A 39 -15.86 3.47 -6.63
C GLY A 39 -15.32 2.37 -5.72
N CYS A 40 -14.37 2.70 -4.85
CA CYS A 40 -13.78 1.79 -3.86
C CYS A 40 -14.02 2.22 -2.41
N GLU A 41 -14.86 3.24 -2.17
CA GLU A 41 -15.11 3.83 -0.86
C GLU A 41 -15.66 2.80 0.14
N GLU A 42 -16.54 1.91 -0.33
CA GLU A 42 -17.23 0.88 0.46
C GLU A 42 -16.67 -0.54 0.27
N VAL A 43 -15.54 -0.70 -0.43
CA VAL A 43 -14.95 -2.03 -0.66
C VAL A 43 -14.30 -2.54 0.63
N GLU A 44 -14.97 -3.48 1.30
CA GLU A 44 -14.49 -4.09 2.54
C GLU A 44 -13.31 -5.04 2.29
N GLU A 45 -13.43 -5.91 1.28
CA GLU A 45 -12.45 -6.94 0.94
C GLU A 45 -11.14 -6.32 0.41
N GLU A 46 -10.03 -6.60 1.12
CA GLU A 46 -8.73 -5.99 0.84
C GLU A 46 -8.16 -6.44 -0.50
N GLU A 47 -8.31 -7.72 -0.84
CA GLU A 47 -7.89 -8.30 -2.11
C GLU A 47 -8.61 -7.65 -3.29
N ALA A 48 -9.93 -7.44 -3.16
CA ALA A 48 -10.74 -6.76 -4.17
C ALA A 48 -10.31 -5.29 -4.33
N LEU A 49 -10.03 -4.59 -3.23
CA LEU A 49 -9.54 -3.22 -3.25
C LEU A 49 -8.19 -3.12 -3.97
N ILE A 50 -7.26 -4.03 -3.69
CA ILE A 50 -5.94 -4.06 -4.33
C ILE A 50 -6.10 -4.35 -5.83
N LEU A 51 -6.92 -5.33 -6.21
CA LEU A 51 -7.14 -5.68 -7.61
C LEU A 51 -7.74 -4.51 -8.39
N LYS A 52 -8.79 -3.86 -7.86
CA LYS A 52 -9.39 -2.66 -8.47
C LYS A 52 -8.37 -1.52 -8.58
N SER A 53 -7.52 -1.34 -7.57
CA SER A 53 -6.45 -0.33 -7.60
C SER A 53 -5.46 -0.57 -8.74
N ILE A 54 -5.03 -1.82 -8.94
CA ILE A 54 -4.13 -2.21 -10.03
C ILE A 54 -4.80 -1.97 -11.39
N GLN A 55 -6.05 -2.40 -11.55
CA GLN A 55 -6.81 -2.18 -12.78
C GLN A 55 -6.94 -0.69 -13.11
N HIS A 56 -7.23 0.15 -12.11
CA HIS A 56 -7.31 1.60 -12.29
C HIS A 56 -5.97 2.20 -12.75
N LEU A 57 -4.85 1.78 -12.15
CA LEU A 57 -3.51 2.21 -12.56
C LEU A 57 -3.18 1.80 -14.00
N MET A 58 -3.54 0.58 -14.40
CA MET A 58 -3.33 0.11 -15.78
C MET A 58 -4.12 0.95 -16.78
N LEU A 59 -5.39 1.25 -16.48
CA LEU A 59 -6.23 2.10 -17.30
C LEU A 59 -5.66 3.53 -17.38
N LEU A 60 -5.24 4.11 -16.25
CA LEU A 60 -4.65 5.44 -16.20
C LEU A 60 -3.36 5.50 -17.04
N LYS A 61 -2.49 4.49 -16.93
CA LYS A 61 -1.27 4.39 -17.74
C LYS A 61 -1.60 4.38 -19.24
N SER A 62 -2.60 3.59 -19.66
CA SER A 62 -3.06 3.57 -21.05
C SER A 62 -3.56 4.94 -21.52
N LYS A 63 -4.38 5.62 -20.72
CA LYS A 63 -4.86 6.98 -21.00
C LYS A 63 -3.73 7.98 -21.12
N VAL A 64 -2.74 7.94 -20.23
CA VAL A 64 -1.55 8.82 -20.29
C VAL A 64 -0.73 8.54 -21.56
N THR A 65 -0.56 7.27 -21.95
CA THR A 65 0.10 6.92 -23.21
C THR A 65 -0.64 7.48 -24.41
N LEU A 66 -1.97 7.41 -24.44
CA LEU A 66 -2.78 8.01 -25.50
C LEU A 66 -2.62 9.53 -25.53
N LEU A 67 -2.74 10.19 -24.37
CA LEU A 67 -2.57 11.64 -24.26
C LEU A 67 -1.19 12.09 -24.73
N ARG A 68 -0.14 11.34 -24.43
CA ARG A 68 1.21 11.63 -24.92
C ARG A 68 1.27 11.59 -26.46
N LYS A 69 0.72 10.55 -27.08
CA LYS A 69 0.66 10.46 -28.55
C LYS A 69 -0.13 11.62 -29.16
N LEU A 70 -1.21 12.05 -28.52
CA LEU A 70 -1.98 13.20 -28.98
C LEU A 70 -1.20 14.50 -28.84
N ALA A 71 -0.47 14.69 -27.73
CA ALA A 71 0.40 15.83 -27.52
C ALA A 71 1.50 15.89 -28.60
N ASP A 72 2.11 14.74 -28.92
CA ASP A 72 3.11 14.62 -29.99
C ASP A 72 2.53 15.06 -31.36
N VAL A 73 1.27 14.70 -31.66
CA VAL A 73 0.58 15.11 -32.90
C VAL A 73 0.20 16.59 -32.89
N CYS A 74 -0.22 17.11 -31.74
CA CYS A 74 -0.61 18.51 -31.57
C CYS A 74 0.58 19.47 -31.42
N GLY A 75 1.81 18.95 -31.25
CA GLY A 75 3.02 19.74 -31.06
C GLY A 75 3.12 20.45 -29.70
N VAL A 76 2.52 19.88 -28.64
CA VAL A 76 2.53 20.38 -27.26
C VAL A 76 3.49 19.58 -26.40
#